data_AF-A0AAU7A3W6-F1
#
_entry.id   AF-A0AAU7A3W6-F1
#
_cell.length_a   1.000
_cell.length_b   1.000
_cell.length_c   1.000
_cell.angle_alpha   90.00
_cell.angle_beta   90.00
_cell.angle_gamma   90.00
#
_symmetry.space_group_name_H-M   'P 1'
#
loop_
_entity.id
_entity.type
_entity.pdbx_description
1 polymer ?
#
loop_
_entity_poly.entity_id
_entity_poly.type
_entity_poly.pdbx_seq_one_letter_code
_entity_poly.pdbx_strand_id
1 'polypeptide(L)'
;MLVPLTGSMVQNQSLRWYHFIATSHKNFDGRLSGNEILDLAEQAQETISLQTALMLEPVAALKTNKHRRYSKMHINVSNCMQGKSKAWQLEKFPLKLKEYDFVNEFRSPFAGLDNKLCKKGFIQTFGFPISIENTIPIVVDGGTSNKYGNVLIDVANATAWWSIATSQAVYDPKSKASKKVKDTILKWAEEDALSRNIITSYKTVDFQIAVILSHIVESVAALGPEISENERKIIGPWLDDLISKLAASDWGGRQDNKQYLSDYIQSVWGYTNGDDDIILDLAENYKLAIHDMRNDGSIVYESIRGGTSLTYQVHALARLTKQAALIQAITGVDIAQYSAEGERSIAGKF
;
A
#
# COMPACT_ATOMS: atom_id res chain seq x y z
N MET A 1 6.53 51.90 -14.48
CA MET A 1 6.61 51.79 -13.01
C MET A 1 6.46 50.32 -12.68
N LEU A 2 7.59 49.61 -12.61
CA LEU A 2 7.66 48.15 -12.45
C LEU A 2 8.19 47.87 -11.05
N VAL A 3 7.44 47.06 -10.29
CA VAL A 3 7.80 46.61 -8.94
C VAL A 3 8.57 45.29 -9.07
N PRO A 4 9.78 45.13 -8.51
CA PRO A 4 10.40 43.82 -8.36
C PRO A 4 10.00 43.17 -7.04
N LEU A 5 9.61 41.89 -7.12
CA LEU A 5 9.38 40.98 -6.01
C LEU A 5 10.72 40.52 -5.41
N THR A 6 10.90 40.71 -4.11
CA THR A 6 12.13 40.36 -3.36
C THR A 6 12.04 38.98 -2.71
N GLY A 7 12.79 38.01 -3.24
CA GLY A 7 13.86 37.25 -2.57
C GLY A 7 13.81 36.73 -1.12
N SER A 8 12.68 36.64 -0.39
CA SER A 8 12.72 36.30 1.06
C SER A 8 12.48 34.84 1.45
N MET A 9 12.09 33.95 0.53
CA MET A 9 11.75 32.55 0.89
C MET A 9 12.94 31.58 0.80
N VAL A 10 13.90 31.83 -0.10
CA VAL A 10 15.07 30.95 -0.33
C VAL A 10 16.10 31.08 0.79
N GLN A 11 16.34 32.30 1.31
CA GLN A 11 17.26 32.52 2.44
C GLN A 11 16.78 31.90 3.76
N ASN A 12 15.46 31.72 3.91
CA ASN A 12 14.88 31.14 5.12
C ASN A 12 15.03 29.60 5.16
N GLN A 13 15.13 28.95 3.99
CA GLN A 13 15.43 27.52 3.93
C GLN A 13 16.91 27.24 4.21
N SER A 14 17.84 28.05 3.67
CA SER A 14 19.29 27.90 3.94
C SER A 14 19.67 28.08 5.42
N LEU A 15 18.93 28.91 6.17
CA LEU A 15 19.15 29.07 7.62
C LEU A 15 18.61 27.87 8.44
N ARG A 16 17.53 27.23 7.99
CA ARG A 16 17.06 25.96 8.57
C ARG A 16 18.03 24.81 8.34
N TRP A 17 18.76 24.81 7.23
CA TRP A 17 19.83 23.84 6.92
C TRP A 17 21.01 23.93 7.89
N TYR A 18 21.49 25.14 8.21
CA TYR A 18 22.52 25.32 9.24
C TYR A 18 22.07 24.81 10.61
N HIS A 19 20.79 24.97 10.94
CA HIS A 19 20.24 24.49 12.21
C HIS A 19 20.03 22.97 12.22
N PHE A 20 19.61 22.36 11.11
CA PHE A 20 19.45 20.90 10.98
C PHE A 20 20.78 20.15 11.10
N ILE A 21 21.83 20.61 10.39
CA ILE A 21 23.20 20.06 10.49
C ILE A 21 23.76 20.22 11.91
N ALA A 22 23.45 21.34 12.58
CA ALA A 22 23.90 21.59 13.97
C ALA A 22 23.11 20.79 15.03
N THR A 23 21.89 20.30 14.72
CA THR A 23 21.02 19.62 15.70
C THR A 23 20.99 18.10 15.55
N SER A 24 21.35 17.55 14.39
CA SER A 24 21.44 16.09 14.16
C SER A 24 22.68 15.44 14.78
N HIS A 25 23.66 16.21 15.25
CA HIS A 25 24.83 15.67 15.95
C HIS A 25 25.10 16.41 17.27
N LYS A 26 24.50 15.92 18.35
CA LYS A 26 24.81 16.35 19.71
C LYS A 26 26.19 15.90 20.24
N ASN A 27 27.11 15.43 19.38
CA ASN A 27 28.50 15.08 19.69
C ASN A 27 29.36 15.07 18.39
N PHE A 28 29.49 16.19 17.69
CA PHE A 28 30.42 16.30 16.55
C PHE A 28 31.58 17.24 16.90
N ASP A 29 32.72 16.65 17.30
CA ASP A 29 33.94 17.37 17.68
C ASP A 29 34.98 17.40 16.53
N GLY A 30 34.54 17.21 15.28
CA GLY A 30 35.40 17.13 14.10
C GLY A 30 34.88 17.98 12.93
N ARG A 31 35.77 18.71 12.27
CA ARG A 31 35.44 19.37 10.99
C ARG A 31 35.13 18.28 9.96
N LEU A 32 33.91 18.31 9.40
CA LEU A 32 33.59 17.53 8.21
C LEU A 32 34.59 17.87 7.09
N SER A 33 35.15 16.85 6.46
CA SER A 33 36.00 16.96 5.30
C SER A 33 35.20 17.49 4.10
N GLY A 34 35.89 18.06 3.11
CA GLY A 34 35.23 18.58 1.90
C GLY A 34 34.45 17.51 1.12
N ASN A 35 34.87 16.24 1.20
CA ASN A 35 34.19 15.12 0.56
C ASN A 35 32.88 14.76 1.29
N GLU A 36 32.88 14.73 2.63
CA GLU A 36 31.66 14.49 3.40
C GLU A 36 30.59 15.57 3.17
N ILE A 37 30.99 16.82 2.93
CA ILE A 37 30.06 17.91 2.59
C ILE A 37 29.46 17.71 1.20
N LEU A 38 30.24 17.23 0.23
CA LEU A 38 29.76 16.95 -1.13
C LEU A 38 28.80 15.77 -1.16
N ASP A 39 29.11 14.69 -0.45
CA ASP A 39 28.25 13.51 -0.34
C ASP A 39 26.90 13.87 0.31
N LEU A 40 26.91 14.69 1.37
CA LEU A 40 25.69 15.20 2.00
C LEU A 40 24.87 16.10 1.08
N ALA A 41 25.52 16.93 0.25
CA ALA A 41 24.84 17.79 -0.70
C ALA A 41 24.17 16.99 -1.82
N GLU A 42 24.83 15.94 -2.31
CA GLU A 42 24.28 15.03 -3.34
C GLU A 42 23.06 14.27 -2.82
N GLN A 43 23.15 13.67 -1.63
CA GLN A 43 22.02 13.00 -0.97
C GLN A 43 20.83 13.94 -0.74
N ALA A 44 21.10 15.19 -0.34
CA ALA A 44 20.07 16.21 -0.18
C ALA A 44 19.39 16.55 -1.51
N GLN A 45 20.16 16.66 -2.60
CA GLN A 45 19.64 16.95 -3.93
C GLN A 45 18.77 15.80 -4.46
N GLU A 46 19.18 14.55 -4.26
CA GLU A 46 18.39 13.37 -4.61
C GLU A 46 17.08 13.32 -3.83
N THR A 47 17.14 13.59 -2.52
CA THR A 47 15.95 13.63 -1.65
C THR A 47 14.96 14.71 -2.11
N ILE A 48 15.45 15.91 -2.43
CA ILE A 48 14.62 17.01 -2.95
C ILE A 48 14.00 16.63 -4.30
N SER A 49 14.77 16.00 -5.18
CA SER A 49 14.29 15.53 -6.49
C SER A 49 13.16 14.51 -6.33
N LEU A 50 13.35 13.51 -5.46
CA LEU A 50 12.35 12.48 -5.16
C LEU A 50 11.09 13.06 -4.52
N GLN A 51 11.24 13.93 -3.53
CA GLN A 51 10.11 14.62 -2.90
C GLN A 51 9.34 15.47 -3.90
N THR A 52 10.04 16.16 -4.79
CA THR A 52 9.41 16.93 -5.87
C THR A 52 8.63 16.00 -6.80
N ALA A 53 9.25 14.93 -7.30
CA ALA A 53 8.61 13.98 -8.21
C ALA A 53 7.35 13.32 -7.61
N LEU A 54 7.43 12.87 -6.35
CA LEU A 54 6.32 12.24 -5.65
C LEU A 54 5.16 13.20 -5.39
N MET A 55 5.41 14.50 -5.32
CA MET A 55 4.39 15.53 -5.07
C MET A 55 3.92 16.26 -6.34
N LEU A 56 4.53 15.98 -7.49
CA LEU A 56 4.07 16.51 -8.78
C LEU A 56 2.74 15.89 -9.20
N GLU A 57 1.95 16.70 -9.88
CA GLU A 57 0.64 16.29 -10.39
C GLU A 57 0.78 15.17 -11.46
N PRO A 58 -0.01 14.09 -11.38
CA PRO A 58 0.11 12.96 -12.30
C PRO A 58 -0.44 13.32 -13.68
N VAL A 59 0.15 12.74 -14.73
CA VAL A 59 -0.18 13.07 -16.13
C VAL A 59 -1.65 12.78 -16.47
N ALA A 60 -2.20 11.70 -15.93
CA ALA A 60 -3.59 11.28 -16.17
C ALA A 60 -4.60 11.86 -15.16
N ALA A 61 -4.25 12.96 -14.48
CA ALA A 61 -5.11 13.66 -13.54
C ALA A 61 -6.41 14.14 -14.20
N LEU A 62 -7.56 13.83 -13.58
CA LEU A 62 -8.79 14.55 -13.87
C LEU A 62 -8.72 15.96 -13.28
N LYS A 63 -9.13 16.95 -14.09
CA LYS A 63 -9.11 18.38 -13.72
C LYS A 63 -10.38 19.09 -14.12
N THR A 64 -10.66 20.20 -13.44
CA THR A 64 -11.66 21.21 -13.83
C THR A 64 -12.98 20.63 -14.32
N ASN A 65 -13.35 20.85 -15.59
CA ASN A 65 -14.61 20.42 -16.18
C ASN A 65 -14.69 18.89 -16.36
N LYS A 66 -13.56 18.21 -16.63
CA LYS A 66 -13.54 16.74 -16.75
C LYS A 66 -13.80 16.12 -15.37
N HIS A 67 -13.10 16.59 -14.35
CA HIS A 67 -13.34 16.18 -12.97
C HIS A 67 -14.78 16.48 -12.53
N ARG A 68 -15.29 17.69 -12.80
CA ARG A 68 -16.68 18.07 -12.46
C ARG A 68 -17.72 17.15 -13.11
N ARG A 69 -17.48 16.69 -14.34
CA ARG A 69 -18.40 15.73 -15.01
C ARG A 69 -18.33 14.36 -14.35
N TYR A 70 -17.14 13.89 -14.02
CA TYR A 70 -16.91 12.62 -13.31
C TYR A 70 -17.55 12.63 -11.91
N SER A 71 -17.27 13.65 -11.11
CA SER A 71 -17.76 13.78 -9.73
C SER A 71 -19.28 13.98 -9.64
N LYS A 72 -19.91 14.56 -10.66
CA LYS A 72 -21.38 14.70 -10.74
C LYS A 72 -22.13 13.40 -10.97
N MET A 73 -21.43 12.32 -11.31
CA MET A 73 -22.06 11.02 -11.50
C MET A 73 -22.67 10.55 -10.18
N HIS A 74 -23.91 10.12 -10.29
CA HIS A 74 -24.65 9.48 -9.20
C HIS A 74 -24.84 10.33 -7.92
N ILE A 75 -24.94 11.65 -8.06
CA ILE A 75 -25.35 12.55 -6.96
C ILE A 75 -26.78 12.25 -6.47
N ASN A 76 -27.68 11.88 -7.38
CA ASN A 76 -29.06 11.53 -7.03
C ASN A 76 -29.19 10.04 -6.71
N VAL A 77 -29.93 9.69 -5.66
CA VAL A 77 -30.20 8.30 -5.24
C VAL A 77 -30.73 7.43 -6.39
N SER A 78 -31.56 8.00 -7.28
CA SER A 78 -32.09 7.32 -8.46
C SER A 78 -31.00 6.84 -9.43
N ASN A 79 -29.88 7.57 -9.51
CA ASN A 79 -28.73 7.19 -10.33
C ASN A 79 -27.93 6.05 -9.68
N CYS A 80 -27.88 5.96 -8.35
CA CYS A 80 -27.20 4.87 -7.64
C CYS A 80 -27.91 3.51 -7.85
N MET A 81 -29.22 3.53 -8.03
CA MET A 81 -30.04 2.34 -8.29
C MET A 81 -29.89 1.81 -9.74
N GLN A 82 -29.27 2.59 -10.64
CA GLN A 82 -29.04 2.23 -12.04
C GLN A 82 -27.56 1.91 -12.28
N GLY A 83 -27.07 0.81 -11.69
CA GLY A 83 -25.69 0.32 -11.85
C GLY A 83 -25.31 -0.18 -13.26
N LYS A 84 -25.97 0.30 -14.32
CA LYS A 84 -25.70 -0.09 -15.72
C LYS A 84 -24.73 0.83 -16.46
N SER A 85 -24.52 2.05 -15.97
CA SER A 85 -23.57 2.99 -16.59
C SER A 85 -22.14 2.51 -16.37
N LYS A 86 -21.29 2.56 -17.40
CA LYS A 86 -19.83 2.38 -17.31
C LYS A 86 -19.06 3.71 -17.24
N ALA A 87 -19.76 4.84 -17.12
CA ALA A 87 -19.13 6.16 -17.18
C ALA A 87 -18.19 6.47 -15.99
N TRP A 88 -18.30 5.71 -14.89
CA TRP A 88 -17.42 5.80 -13.72
C TRP A 88 -16.11 5.00 -13.90
N GLN A 89 -16.00 4.16 -14.93
CA GLN A 89 -14.82 3.32 -15.20
C GLN A 89 -13.72 4.19 -15.80
N LEU A 90 -12.78 4.60 -14.96
CA LEU A 90 -11.56 5.26 -15.41
C LEU A 90 -10.51 4.23 -15.81
N GLU A 91 -9.70 4.60 -16.81
CA GLU A 91 -8.60 3.78 -17.33
C GLU A 91 -7.65 3.35 -16.21
N LYS A 92 -7.23 2.09 -16.25
CA LYS A 92 -6.29 1.50 -15.31
C LYS A 92 -4.85 1.77 -15.70
N PHE A 93 -4.03 2.01 -14.68
CA PHE A 93 -2.58 2.11 -14.78
C PHE A 93 -2.01 0.92 -14.01
N PRO A 94 -1.83 -0.24 -14.67
CA PRO A 94 -1.37 -1.45 -14.00
C PRO A 94 0.06 -1.26 -13.53
N LEU A 95 0.32 -1.66 -12.28
CA LEU A 95 1.69 -1.83 -11.79
C LEU A 95 2.33 -3.01 -12.53
N LYS A 96 3.61 -2.87 -12.86
CA LYS A 96 4.36 -3.93 -13.55
C LYS A 96 5.38 -4.52 -12.60
N LEU A 97 5.12 -5.74 -12.14
CA LEU A 97 6.11 -6.51 -11.40
C LEU A 97 7.25 -6.93 -12.34
N LYS A 98 8.49 -6.80 -11.86
CA LYS A 98 9.65 -7.39 -12.51
C LYS A 98 9.65 -8.91 -12.30
N GLU A 99 10.39 -9.63 -13.14
CA GLU A 99 10.69 -11.03 -12.90
C GLU A 99 11.74 -11.15 -11.78
N TYR A 100 11.58 -12.15 -10.91
CA TYR A 100 12.47 -12.37 -9.76
C TYR A 100 13.02 -13.81 -9.77
N ASP A 101 14.29 -13.97 -9.41
CA ASP A 101 14.94 -15.27 -9.25
C ASP A 101 14.88 -15.81 -7.80
N PHE A 102 14.36 -14.98 -6.89
CA PHE A 102 14.24 -15.23 -5.45
C PHE A 102 15.56 -15.61 -4.76
N VAL A 103 16.71 -15.26 -5.35
CA VAL A 103 18.04 -15.50 -4.76
C VAL A 103 18.39 -14.42 -3.74
N ASN A 104 18.06 -13.17 -4.06
CA ASN A 104 18.35 -12.03 -3.19
C ASN A 104 17.50 -12.05 -1.92
N GLU A 105 18.03 -11.45 -0.85
CA GLU A 105 17.31 -11.29 0.41
C GLU A 105 16.01 -10.49 0.20
N PHE A 106 14.92 -10.98 0.81
CA PHE A 106 13.66 -10.25 0.82
C PHE A 106 13.78 -9.00 1.70
N ARG A 107 13.54 -7.83 1.12
CA ARG A 107 13.57 -6.55 1.81
C ARG A 107 12.33 -6.39 2.68
N SER A 108 12.49 -5.75 3.85
CA SER A 108 11.37 -5.41 4.72
C SER A 108 11.07 -3.91 4.67
N PRO A 109 9.88 -3.48 4.18
CA PRO A 109 9.47 -2.08 4.25
C PRO A 109 9.13 -1.64 5.69
N PHE A 110 9.02 -2.58 6.63
CA PHE A 110 8.66 -2.32 8.03
C PHE A 110 9.87 -2.08 8.95
N ALA A 111 11.07 -2.33 8.44
CA ALA A 111 12.33 -2.13 9.17
C ALA A 111 13.00 -0.77 8.86
N GLY A 112 12.49 -0.01 7.89
CA GLY A 112 13.08 1.26 7.46
C GLY A 112 12.94 2.40 8.48
N LEU A 113 13.92 3.31 8.50
CA LEU A 113 13.93 4.63 9.17
C LEU A 113 13.76 4.67 10.70
N ASP A 114 14.24 3.66 11.45
CA ASP A 114 14.04 3.58 12.91
C ASP A 114 12.56 3.74 13.31
N ASN A 115 11.65 3.26 12.45
CA ASN A 115 10.23 3.59 12.53
C ASN A 115 9.54 2.93 13.74
N LYS A 116 9.53 3.66 14.87
CA LYS A 116 8.84 3.27 16.11
C LYS A 116 7.30 3.33 15.98
N LEU A 117 6.74 3.83 14.88
CA LEU A 117 5.28 3.94 14.69
C LEU A 117 4.65 2.55 14.53
N CYS A 118 5.30 1.64 13.79
CA CYS A 118 4.82 0.27 13.57
C CYS A 118 4.92 -0.63 14.83
N LYS A 119 5.72 -0.24 15.83
CA LYS A 119 5.88 -0.97 17.09
C LYS A 119 4.83 -0.63 18.16
N LYS A 120 3.95 0.36 17.94
CA LYS A 120 2.98 0.80 18.96
C LYS A 120 1.63 0.08 18.95
N GLY A 121 1.42 -0.87 18.04
CA GLY A 121 0.09 -1.45 17.79
C GLY A 121 0.03 -2.97 17.76
N PHE A 122 0.76 -3.68 18.62
CA PHE A 122 0.65 -5.14 18.67
C PHE A 122 -0.75 -5.56 19.16
N ILE A 123 -1.55 -6.11 18.24
CA ILE A 123 -2.85 -6.70 18.57
C ILE A 123 -2.66 -8.20 18.76
N GLN A 124 -2.73 -8.66 20.02
CA GLN A 124 -2.64 -10.10 20.35
C GLN A 124 -3.93 -10.87 20.05
N THR A 125 -5.07 -10.17 20.02
CA THR A 125 -6.41 -10.76 19.86
C THR A 125 -7.35 -9.80 19.13
N PHE A 126 -8.18 -10.33 18.23
CA PHE A 126 -9.21 -9.55 17.53
C PHE A 126 -10.57 -10.20 17.73
N GLY A 127 -11.35 -9.75 18.72
CA GLY A 127 -12.80 -10.02 18.87
C GLY A 127 -13.29 -11.49 18.92
N PHE A 128 -12.40 -12.47 18.81
CA PHE A 128 -12.65 -13.90 18.67
C PHE A 128 -11.50 -14.68 19.35
N PRO A 129 -11.67 -15.95 19.77
CA PRO A 129 -10.63 -16.72 20.46
C PRO A 129 -9.56 -17.26 19.49
N ILE A 130 -9.12 -16.44 18.53
CA ILE A 130 -7.98 -16.74 17.65
C ILE A 130 -6.80 -15.92 18.16
N SER A 131 -5.68 -16.60 18.32
CA SER A 131 -4.40 -16.09 18.78
C SER A 131 -3.28 -16.66 17.89
N ILE A 132 -2.07 -16.11 18.04
CA ILE A 132 -0.88 -16.63 17.36
C ILE A 132 -0.57 -18.10 17.72
N GLU A 133 -1.07 -18.57 18.86
CA GLU A 133 -0.86 -19.94 19.32
C GLU A 133 -1.76 -20.97 18.65
N ASN A 134 -2.85 -20.55 18.01
CA ASN A 134 -3.71 -21.45 17.26
C ASN A 134 -2.99 -22.03 16.03
N THR A 135 -3.29 -23.28 15.68
CA THR A 135 -2.97 -23.86 14.37
C THR A 135 -4.17 -23.67 13.47
N ILE A 136 -3.97 -23.06 12.29
CA ILE A 136 -5.03 -22.89 11.30
C ILE A 136 -4.95 -23.95 10.21
N PRO A 137 -6.08 -24.34 9.61
CA PRO A 137 -6.06 -25.18 8.42
C PRO A 137 -5.34 -24.45 7.27
N ILE A 138 -4.62 -25.22 6.46
CA ILE A 138 -4.05 -24.73 5.21
C ILE A 138 -5.18 -24.68 4.19
N VAL A 139 -5.50 -23.48 3.73
CA VAL A 139 -6.61 -23.28 2.78
C VAL A 139 -6.07 -23.50 1.37
N VAL A 140 -6.25 -24.69 0.81
CA VAL A 140 -5.90 -24.98 -0.61
C VAL A 140 -7.01 -24.50 -1.56
N ASP A 141 -8.25 -24.55 -1.11
CA ASP A 141 -9.45 -24.20 -1.88
C ASP A 141 -10.09 -22.92 -1.34
N GLY A 142 -10.15 -21.87 -2.16
CA GLY A 142 -10.71 -20.57 -1.79
C GLY A 142 -12.24 -20.52 -1.75
N GLY A 143 -12.93 -21.56 -2.24
CA GLY A 143 -14.38 -21.69 -2.13
C GLY A 143 -15.21 -20.79 -3.04
N THR A 144 -14.67 -20.27 -4.15
CA THR A 144 -15.42 -19.39 -5.08
C THR A 144 -16.59 -20.07 -5.79
N SER A 145 -16.77 -21.38 -5.64
CA SER A 145 -17.98 -22.09 -6.06
C SER A 145 -19.23 -21.70 -5.24
N ASN A 146 -19.06 -20.96 -4.14
CA ASN A 146 -20.15 -20.51 -3.26
C ASN A 146 -20.77 -19.18 -3.72
N LYS A 147 -22.02 -18.90 -3.29
CA LYS A 147 -22.69 -17.63 -3.60
C LYS A 147 -21.86 -16.44 -3.12
N TYR A 148 -21.76 -15.38 -3.93
CA TYR A 148 -21.05 -14.14 -3.59
C TYR A 148 -21.45 -13.62 -2.20
N GLY A 149 -20.47 -13.41 -1.33
CA GLY A 149 -20.67 -12.97 0.06
C GLY A 149 -20.69 -14.09 1.10
N ASN A 150 -20.70 -15.37 0.71
CA ASN A 150 -20.47 -16.48 1.63
C ASN A 150 -18.98 -16.72 1.81
N VAL A 151 -18.50 -16.67 3.06
CA VAL A 151 -17.12 -16.97 3.41
C VAL A 151 -17.06 -18.38 3.98
N LEU A 152 -16.22 -19.24 3.42
CA LEU A 152 -15.92 -20.54 4.04
C LEU A 152 -15.30 -20.30 5.42
N ILE A 153 -15.71 -21.07 6.42
CA ILE A 153 -15.25 -20.87 7.80
C ILE A 153 -13.71 -20.94 7.91
N ASP A 154 -13.08 -21.80 7.11
CA ASP A 154 -11.62 -21.94 7.08
C ASP A 154 -10.94 -20.69 6.50
N VAL A 155 -11.52 -20.08 5.46
CA VAL A 155 -11.05 -18.80 4.90
C VAL A 155 -11.19 -17.68 5.93
N ALA A 156 -12.32 -17.63 6.65
CA ALA A 156 -12.55 -16.63 7.69
C ALA A 156 -11.56 -16.78 8.86
N ASN A 157 -11.35 -18.02 9.34
CA ASN A 157 -10.39 -18.33 10.41
C ASN A 157 -8.96 -18.01 9.99
N ALA A 158 -8.57 -18.38 8.76
CA ALA A 158 -7.25 -18.07 8.22
C ALA A 158 -7.05 -16.55 8.10
N THR A 159 -8.06 -15.81 7.61
CA THR A 159 -8.00 -14.34 7.52
C THR A 159 -7.75 -13.70 8.89
N ALA A 160 -8.51 -14.12 9.91
CA ALA A 160 -8.36 -13.60 11.27
C ALA A 160 -6.98 -13.94 11.86
N TRP A 161 -6.49 -15.16 11.67
CA TRP A 161 -5.18 -15.57 12.16
C TRP A 161 -4.04 -14.83 11.45
N TRP A 162 -4.12 -14.69 10.12
CA TRP A 162 -3.10 -13.95 9.36
C TRP A 162 -3.03 -12.48 9.78
N SER A 163 -4.15 -11.83 10.12
CA SER A 163 -4.12 -10.48 10.68
C SER A 163 -3.32 -10.37 11.99
N ILE A 164 -3.38 -11.39 12.86
CA ILE A 164 -2.61 -11.45 14.10
C ILE A 164 -1.15 -11.80 13.79
N ALA A 165 -0.92 -12.75 12.88
CA ALA A 165 0.40 -13.16 12.43
C ALA A 165 1.20 -12.01 11.82
N THR A 166 0.58 -11.20 10.95
CA THR A 166 1.19 -9.98 10.41
C THR A 166 1.58 -9.02 11.52
N SER A 167 0.68 -8.78 12.48
CA SER A 167 0.95 -7.87 13.60
C SER A 167 2.15 -8.34 14.44
N GLN A 168 2.26 -9.65 14.69
CA GLN A 168 3.39 -10.26 15.37
C GLN A 168 4.70 -10.14 14.57
N ALA A 169 4.65 -10.46 13.28
CA ALA A 169 5.79 -10.41 12.38
C ALA A 169 6.38 -9.00 12.26
N VAL A 170 5.52 -7.98 12.15
CA VAL A 170 5.94 -6.58 12.10
C VAL A 170 6.50 -6.08 13.44
N TYR A 171 5.87 -6.47 14.56
CA TYR A 171 6.25 -5.98 15.89
C TYR A 171 7.60 -6.55 16.37
N ASP A 172 7.78 -7.86 16.26
CA ASP A 172 8.96 -8.56 16.77
C ASP A 172 9.33 -9.73 15.83
N PRO A 173 9.95 -9.46 14.66
CA PRO A 173 10.23 -10.47 13.63
C PRO A 173 11.18 -11.59 14.08
N LYS A 174 11.98 -11.37 15.13
CA LYS A 174 12.97 -12.33 15.65
C LYS A 174 12.43 -13.19 16.80
N SER A 175 11.17 -13.01 17.18
CA SER A 175 10.56 -13.73 18.29
C SER A 175 10.28 -15.21 17.95
N LYS A 176 10.08 -16.03 18.99
CA LYS A 176 9.60 -17.41 18.82
C LYS A 176 8.23 -17.46 18.12
N ALA A 177 7.36 -16.48 18.39
CA ALA A 177 6.05 -16.39 17.75
C ALA A 177 6.17 -16.05 16.26
N SER A 178 7.11 -15.16 15.89
CA SER A 178 7.40 -14.84 14.48
C SER A 178 8.07 -15.99 13.74
N LYS A 179 8.90 -16.80 14.42
CA LYS A 179 9.36 -18.07 13.85
C LYS A 179 8.19 -18.99 13.48
N LYS A 180 7.17 -19.10 14.33
CA LYS A 180 5.96 -19.87 14.01
C LYS A 180 5.20 -19.31 12.81
N VAL A 181 5.14 -17.98 12.65
CA VAL A 181 4.57 -17.35 11.46
C VAL A 181 5.35 -17.77 10.22
N LYS A 182 6.69 -17.66 10.27
CA LYS A 182 7.57 -18.10 9.17
C LYS A 182 7.36 -19.57 8.80
N ASP A 183 7.36 -20.46 9.79
CA ASP A 183 7.14 -21.89 9.59
C ASP A 183 5.76 -22.16 8.98
N THR A 184 4.74 -21.36 9.32
CA THR A 184 3.40 -21.44 8.73
C THR A 184 3.37 -20.94 7.28
N ILE A 185 4.08 -19.85 6.94
CA ILE A 185 4.22 -19.36 5.57
C ILE A 185 4.86 -20.45 4.70
N LEU A 186 5.97 -21.03 5.18
CA LEU A 186 6.68 -22.09 4.46
C LEU A 186 5.76 -23.28 4.20
N LYS A 187 5.03 -23.73 5.22
CA LYS A 187 4.08 -24.83 5.08
C LYS A 187 2.94 -24.52 4.10
N TRP A 188 2.42 -23.30 4.10
CA TRP A 188 1.41 -22.87 3.13
C TRP A 188 1.96 -22.87 1.70
N ALA A 189 3.21 -22.46 1.50
CA ALA A 189 3.87 -22.49 0.20
C ALA A 189 4.14 -23.93 -0.28
N GLU A 190 4.64 -24.81 0.60
CA GLU A 190 4.90 -26.23 0.28
C GLU A 190 3.63 -26.98 -0.14
N GLU A 191 2.49 -26.62 0.44
CA GLU A 191 1.18 -27.25 0.19
C GLU A 191 0.37 -26.51 -0.89
N ASP A 192 0.97 -25.54 -1.58
CA ASP A 192 0.36 -24.72 -2.64
C ASP A 192 -1.01 -24.16 -2.20
N ALA A 193 -1.03 -23.53 -1.02
CA ALA A 193 -2.23 -22.93 -0.46
C ALA A 193 -2.80 -21.86 -1.41
N LEU A 194 -4.13 -21.72 -1.42
CA LEU A 194 -4.87 -20.81 -2.29
C LEU A 194 -4.72 -21.11 -3.80
N SER A 195 -4.32 -22.34 -4.18
CA SER A 195 -4.15 -22.71 -5.59
C SER A 195 -5.45 -22.98 -6.34
N ARG A 196 -6.54 -23.34 -5.65
CA ARG A 196 -7.81 -23.74 -6.28
C ARG A 196 -8.96 -22.84 -5.91
N ASN A 197 -9.88 -22.65 -6.85
CA ASN A 197 -11.15 -21.93 -6.65
C ASN A 197 -10.96 -20.58 -5.95
N ILE A 198 -9.94 -19.83 -6.37
CA ILE A 198 -9.70 -18.45 -5.93
C ILE A 198 -10.18 -17.43 -6.96
N ILE A 199 -10.47 -17.84 -8.18
CA ILE A 199 -11.01 -16.97 -9.23
C ILE A 199 -12.54 -17.08 -9.23
N THR A 200 -13.22 -15.94 -9.24
CA THR A 200 -14.68 -15.83 -9.29
C THR A 200 -15.22 -16.01 -10.71
N SER A 201 -16.54 -16.13 -10.84
CA SER A 201 -17.21 -16.14 -12.16
C SER A 201 -16.99 -14.84 -12.97
N TYR A 202 -16.56 -13.76 -12.32
CA TYR A 202 -16.21 -12.49 -12.96
C TYR A 202 -14.75 -12.42 -13.43
N LYS A 203 -14.01 -13.54 -13.39
CA LYS A 203 -12.58 -13.64 -13.77
C LYS A 203 -11.66 -12.73 -12.95
N THR A 204 -11.98 -12.56 -11.67
CA THR A 204 -11.14 -11.86 -10.69
C THR A 204 -10.84 -12.78 -9.52
N VAL A 205 -9.69 -12.61 -8.85
CA VAL A 205 -9.42 -13.24 -7.55
C VAL A 205 -10.53 -12.87 -6.58
N ASP A 206 -11.06 -13.78 -5.78
CA ASP A 206 -12.09 -13.47 -4.80
C ASP A 206 -11.60 -12.41 -3.81
N PHE A 207 -12.49 -11.48 -3.45
CA PHE A 207 -12.10 -10.38 -2.57
C PHE A 207 -11.62 -10.85 -1.20
N GLN A 208 -12.18 -11.92 -0.63
CA GLN A 208 -11.71 -12.50 0.63
C GLN A 208 -10.30 -13.08 0.47
N ILE A 209 -10.01 -13.66 -0.69
CA ILE A 209 -8.68 -14.17 -1.03
C ILE A 209 -7.67 -13.03 -1.19
N ALA A 210 -8.08 -11.89 -1.75
CA ALA A 210 -7.23 -10.69 -1.80
C ALA A 210 -6.93 -10.15 -0.39
N VAL A 211 -7.89 -10.20 0.54
CA VAL A 211 -7.69 -9.74 1.93
C VAL A 211 -6.68 -10.63 2.67
N ILE A 212 -6.85 -11.97 2.63
CA ILE A 212 -5.88 -12.88 3.25
C ILE A 212 -4.50 -12.76 2.59
N LEU A 213 -4.42 -12.63 1.26
CA LEU A 213 -3.16 -12.45 0.54
C LEU A 213 -2.44 -11.17 0.99
N SER A 214 -3.18 -10.10 1.31
CA SER A 214 -2.56 -8.89 1.85
C SER A 214 -1.81 -9.13 3.16
N HIS A 215 -2.38 -9.92 4.07
CA HIS A 215 -1.74 -10.25 5.33
C HIS A 215 -0.55 -11.20 5.16
N ILE A 216 -0.66 -12.17 4.24
CA ILE A 216 0.45 -13.09 3.94
C ILE A 216 1.64 -12.32 3.38
N VAL A 217 1.41 -11.47 2.37
CA VAL A 217 2.47 -10.65 1.75
C VAL A 217 3.12 -9.71 2.76
N GLU A 218 2.33 -9.05 3.62
CA GLU A 218 2.86 -8.23 4.71
C GLU A 218 3.72 -9.03 5.69
N SER A 219 3.29 -10.25 6.04
CA SER A 219 4.04 -11.13 6.94
C SER A 219 5.36 -11.58 6.33
N VAL A 220 5.36 -11.94 5.05
CA VAL A 220 6.57 -12.33 4.30
C VAL A 220 7.54 -11.15 4.21
N ALA A 221 7.04 -9.96 3.85
CA ALA A 221 7.83 -8.75 3.79
C ALA A 221 8.41 -8.38 5.17
N ALA A 222 7.62 -8.48 6.24
CA ALA A 222 8.10 -8.21 7.61
C ALA A 222 9.22 -9.16 8.04
N LEU A 223 9.10 -10.44 7.69
CA LEU A 223 10.06 -11.49 8.04
C LEU A 223 11.18 -11.64 7.01
N GLY A 224 11.20 -10.85 5.93
CA GLY A 224 12.09 -11.02 4.79
C GLY A 224 13.56 -11.31 5.16
N PRO A 225 14.19 -10.51 6.04
CA PRO A 225 15.57 -10.75 6.50
C PRO A 225 15.80 -12.08 7.24
N GLU A 226 14.75 -12.67 7.81
CA GLU A 226 14.78 -13.95 8.55
C GLU A 226 14.41 -15.16 7.67
N ILE A 227 14.02 -14.93 6.41
CA ILE A 227 13.71 -15.98 5.41
C ILE A 227 14.99 -16.28 4.64
N SER A 228 15.51 -17.49 4.79
CA SER A 228 16.72 -17.97 4.12
C SER A 228 16.51 -18.17 2.62
N GLU A 229 17.60 -18.21 1.83
CA GLU A 229 17.53 -18.43 0.38
C GLU A 229 16.74 -19.68 -0.01
N ASN A 230 16.94 -20.79 0.72
CA ASN A 230 16.21 -22.03 0.47
C ASN A 230 14.70 -21.88 0.71
N GLU A 231 14.31 -21.15 1.75
CA GLU A 231 12.90 -20.85 2.03
C GLU A 231 12.34 -19.87 0.97
N ARG A 232 13.11 -18.89 0.51
CA ARG A 232 12.70 -17.95 -0.55
C ARG A 232 12.41 -18.65 -1.87
N LYS A 233 13.18 -19.68 -2.24
CA LYS A 233 12.94 -20.48 -3.45
C LYS A 233 11.63 -21.29 -3.41
N ILE A 234 11.02 -21.44 -2.24
CA ILE A 234 9.71 -22.09 -2.06
C ILE A 234 8.61 -21.03 -1.97
N ILE A 235 8.78 -20.06 -1.07
CA ILE A 235 7.79 -19.01 -0.78
C ILE A 235 7.62 -18.04 -1.96
N GLY A 236 8.72 -17.69 -2.62
CA GLY A 236 8.77 -16.71 -3.71
C GLY A 236 7.87 -17.07 -4.88
N PRO A 237 8.10 -18.20 -5.58
CA PRO A 237 7.27 -18.61 -6.71
C PRO A 237 5.79 -18.78 -6.36
N TRP A 238 5.49 -19.29 -5.16
CA TRP A 238 4.11 -19.46 -4.69
C TRP A 238 3.37 -18.12 -4.55
N LEU A 239 3.98 -17.13 -3.90
CA LEU A 239 3.37 -15.81 -3.76
C LEU A 239 3.32 -15.04 -5.08
N ASP A 240 4.36 -15.15 -5.90
CA ASP A 240 4.42 -14.46 -7.18
C ASP A 240 3.30 -14.91 -8.13
N ASP A 241 2.98 -16.20 -8.16
CA ASP A 241 1.83 -16.73 -8.91
C ASP A 241 0.49 -16.20 -8.39
N LEU A 242 0.28 -16.21 -7.07
CA LEU A 242 -0.95 -15.67 -6.45
C LEU A 242 -1.12 -14.17 -6.72
N ILE A 243 -0.04 -13.40 -6.65
CA ILE A 243 -0.06 -11.95 -6.86
C ILE A 243 -0.21 -11.63 -8.35
N SER A 244 0.37 -12.43 -9.25
CA SER A 244 0.14 -12.31 -10.69
C SER A 244 -1.33 -12.52 -11.06
N LYS A 245 -2.01 -13.50 -10.45
CA LYS A 245 -3.46 -13.70 -10.60
C LYS A 245 -4.26 -12.50 -10.06
N LEU A 246 -3.84 -11.92 -8.94
CA LEU A 246 -4.45 -10.72 -8.39
C LEU A 246 -4.26 -9.51 -9.33
N ALA A 247 -3.05 -9.28 -9.83
CA ALA A 247 -2.71 -8.21 -10.75
C ALA A 247 -3.52 -8.27 -12.05
N ALA A 248 -3.80 -9.49 -12.54
CA ALA A 248 -4.64 -9.72 -13.71
C ALA A 248 -6.15 -9.47 -13.46
N SER A 249 -6.58 -9.27 -12.22
CA SER A 249 -8.00 -9.11 -11.88
C SER A 249 -8.56 -7.74 -12.28
N ASP A 250 -9.62 -7.74 -13.09
CA ASP A 250 -10.33 -6.52 -13.47
C ASP A 250 -11.55 -6.21 -12.58
N TRP A 251 -11.35 -5.35 -11.59
CA TRP A 251 -12.40 -4.83 -10.71
C TRP A 251 -13.28 -3.70 -11.28
N GLY A 252 -13.21 -3.45 -12.59
CA GLY A 252 -14.09 -2.49 -13.27
C GLY A 252 -13.53 -1.08 -13.41
N GLY A 253 -12.21 -0.89 -13.31
CA GLY A 253 -11.52 0.39 -13.52
C GLY A 253 -10.54 0.73 -12.40
N ARG A 254 -9.79 1.85 -12.52
CA ARG A 254 -8.76 2.21 -11.52
C ARG A 254 -9.30 2.67 -10.17
N GLN A 255 -10.61 2.95 -10.10
CA GLN A 255 -11.26 3.58 -8.96
C GLN A 255 -12.14 2.59 -8.21
N ASP A 256 -11.58 1.79 -7.32
CA ASP A 256 -12.34 1.12 -6.26
C ASP A 256 -11.44 0.64 -5.14
N ASN A 257 -12.06 0.36 -4.00
CA ASN A 257 -11.39 -0.21 -2.85
C ASN A 257 -10.54 -1.45 -3.22
N LYS A 258 -11.00 -2.32 -4.13
CA LYS A 258 -10.28 -3.56 -4.49
C LYS A 258 -9.02 -3.28 -5.30
N GLN A 259 -9.06 -2.32 -6.22
CA GLN A 259 -7.88 -1.86 -6.94
C GLN A 259 -6.86 -1.26 -5.99
N TYR A 260 -7.28 -0.44 -5.01
CA TYR A 260 -6.35 0.09 -4.02
C TYR A 260 -5.67 -1.00 -3.18
N LEU A 261 -6.40 -2.07 -2.86
CA LEU A 261 -5.82 -3.24 -2.20
C LEU A 261 -4.84 -3.98 -3.13
N SER A 262 -5.21 -4.17 -4.39
CA SER A 262 -4.35 -4.82 -5.40
C SER A 262 -3.04 -4.08 -5.60
N ASP A 263 -3.10 -2.75 -5.78
CA ASP A 263 -1.92 -1.90 -5.98
C ASP A 263 -1.01 -1.96 -4.76
N TYR A 264 -1.59 -1.93 -3.56
CA TYR A 264 -0.83 -2.09 -2.32
C TYR A 264 -0.13 -3.46 -2.24
N ILE A 265 -0.84 -4.56 -2.48
CA ILE A 265 -0.27 -5.92 -2.40
C ILE A 265 0.88 -6.08 -3.40
N GLN A 266 0.68 -5.69 -4.65
CA GLN A 266 1.70 -5.73 -5.69
C GLN A 266 2.93 -4.91 -5.28
N SER A 267 2.74 -3.71 -4.72
CA SER A 267 3.85 -2.84 -4.35
C SER A 267 4.64 -3.34 -3.15
N VAL A 268 3.97 -3.90 -2.12
CA VAL A 268 4.67 -4.56 -1.01
C VAL A 268 5.52 -5.71 -1.56
N TRP A 269 4.97 -6.53 -2.45
CA TRP A 269 5.68 -7.66 -3.03
C TRP A 269 6.85 -7.25 -3.92
N GLY A 270 6.65 -6.29 -4.82
CA GLY A 270 7.71 -5.78 -5.70
C GLY A 270 8.87 -5.21 -4.90
N TYR A 271 8.58 -4.34 -3.92
CA TYR A 271 9.61 -3.80 -3.04
C TYR A 271 10.33 -4.89 -2.24
N THR A 272 9.59 -5.88 -1.73
CA THR A 272 10.15 -7.03 -1.00
C THR A 272 11.17 -7.78 -1.86
N ASN A 273 10.94 -7.88 -3.17
CA ASN A 273 11.85 -8.53 -4.12
C ASN A 273 12.88 -7.55 -4.75
N GLY A 274 12.99 -6.33 -4.24
CA GLY A 274 13.99 -5.36 -4.66
C GLY A 274 13.64 -4.51 -5.89
N ASP A 275 12.36 -4.45 -6.25
CA ASP A 275 11.86 -3.52 -7.26
C ASP A 275 11.47 -2.18 -6.61
N ASP A 276 12.38 -1.21 -6.59
CA ASP A 276 12.14 0.11 -6.00
C ASP A 276 11.23 1.00 -6.87
N ASP A 277 11.21 0.78 -8.20
CA ASP A 277 10.43 1.57 -9.15
C ASP A 277 8.93 1.44 -8.92
N ILE A 278 8.48 0.29 -8.39
CA ILE A 278 7.06 0.03 -8.14
C ILE A 278 6.43 1.01 -7.15
N ILE A 279 7.23 1.63 -6.28
CA ILE A 279 6.76 2.64 -5.32
C ILE A 279 6.44 3.97 -6.01
N LEU A 280 7.15 4.30 -7.09
CA LEU A 280 6.84 5.46 -7.91
C LEU A 280 5.53 5.24 -8.68
N ASP A 281 5.34 4.06 -9.25
CA ASP A 281 4.09 3.69 -9.91
C ASP A 281 2.91 3.68 -8.93
N LEU A 282 3.12 3.17 -7.70
CA LEU A 282 2.13 3.24 -6.63
C LEU A 282 1.77 4.70 -6.28
N ALA A 283 2.78 5.57 -6.18
CA ALA A 283 2.56 6.98 -5.88
C ALA A 283 1.76 7.69 -7.00
N GLU A 284 2.01 7.37 -8.26
CA GLU A 284 1.18 7.84 -9.38
C GLU A 284 -0.27 7.40 -9.21
N ASN A 285 -0.52 6.11 -8.96
CA ASN A 285 -1.88 5.59 -8.74
C ASN A 285 -2.56 6.19 -7.52
N TYR A 286 -1.84 6.40 -6.42
CA TYR A 286 -2.33 7.08 -5.24
C TYR A 286 -2.80 8.50 -5.58
N LYS A 287 -1.95 9.30 -6.25
CA LYS A 287 -2.30 10.66 -6.66
C LYS A 287 -3.50 10.69 -7.61
N LEU A 288 -3.59 9.74 -8.53
CA LEU A 288 -4.76 9.60 -9.41
C LEU A 288 -6.04 9.35 -8.61
N ALA A 289 -5.98 8.52 -7.56
CA ALA A 289 -7.11 8.34 -6.65
C ALA A 289 -7.53 9.64 -5.95
N ILE A 290 -6.57 10.49 -5.53
CA ILE A 290 -6.89 11.80 -4.93
C ILE A 290 -7.54 12.75 -5.95
N HIS A 291 -7.08 12.75 -7.20
CA HIS A 291 -7.69 13.55 -8.28
C HIS A 291 -9.10 13.10 -8.64
N ASP A 292 -9.41 11.83 -8.41
CA ASP A 292 -10.70 11.24 -8.77
C ASP A 292 -11.76 11.42 -7.64
N MET A 293 -11.37 11.83 -6.44
CA MET A 293 -12.28 12.18 -5.34
C MET A 293 -13.19 13.38 -5.68
N ARG A 294 -14.42 13.38 -5.19
CA ARG A 294 -15.31 14.56 -5.22
C ARG A 294 -14.77 15.67 -4.32
N ASN A 295 -15.30 16.90 -4.47
CA ASN A 295 -14.89 18.05 -3.65
C ASN A 295 -15.24 17.89 -2.16
N ASP A 296 -16.23 17.04 -1.83
CA ASP A 296 -16.58 16.69 -0.45
C ASP A 296 -15.68 15.58 0.13
N GLY A 297 -14.66 15.14 -0.61
CA GLY A 297 -13.75 14.06 -0.23
C GLY A 297 -14.29 12.64 -0.48
N SER A 298 -15.52 12.48 -0.97
CA SER A 298 -16.06 11.16 -1.26
C SER A 298 -15.47 10.55 -2.54
N ILE A 299 -15.12 9.26 -2.50
CA ILE A 299 -14.69 8.52 -3.69
C ILE A 299 -15.92 8.18 -4.54
N VAL A 300 -15.85 8.49 -5.84
CA VAL A 300 -17.02 8.46 -6.73
C VAL A 300 -17.71 7.11 -6.75
N TYR A 301 -16.93 6.04 -6.92
CA TYR A 301 -17.46 4.68 -7.07
C TYR A 301 -17.93 4.06 -5.75
N GLU A 302 -17.41 4.49 -4.60
CA GLU A 302 -17.89 3.99 -3.31
C GLU A 302 -19.17 4.70 -2.85
N SER A 303 -19.45 5.91 -3.34
CA SER A 303 -20.73 6.58 -3.06
C SER A 303 -21.93 5.91 -3.73
N ILE A 304 -21.73 5.02 -4.69
CA ILE A 304 -22.82 4.37 -5.44
C ILE A 304 -23.21 2.99 -4.90
N ARG A 305 -22.77 2.63 -3.69
CA ARG A 305 -23.03 1.32 -3.05
C ARG A 305 -24.32 1.27 -2.23
N GLY A 306 -25.25 2.19 -2.49
CA GLY A 306 -26.51 2.30 -1.77
C GLY A 306 -26.31 2.47 -0.26
N GLY A 307 -27.04 1.70 0.54
CA GLY A 307 -26.98 1.77 2.01
C GLY A 307 -25.63 1.41 2.63
N THR A 308 -24.67 0.89 1.85
CA THR A 308 -23.33 0.50 2.33
C THR A 308 -22.23 1.46 1.93
N SER A 309 -22.55 2.59 1.27
CA SER A 309 -21.56 3.53 0.75
C SER A 309 -20.58 4.02 1.82
N LEU A 310 -21.05 4.30 3.05
CA LEU A 310 -20.15 4.73 4.13
C LEU A 310 -19.10 3.66 4.47
N THR A 311 -19.49 2.40 4.58
CA THR A 311 -18.57 1.28 4.85
C THR A 311 -17.53 1.15 3.73
N TYR A 312 -17.95 1.28 2.48
CA TYR A 312 -17.04 1.21 1.34
C TYR A 312 -16.08 2.41 1.25
N GLN A 313 -16.52 3.60 1.66
CA GLN A 313 -15.62 4.75 1.80
C GLN A 313 -14.54 4.49 2.85
N VAL A 314 -14.92 3.97 4.03
CA VAL A 314 -13.97 3.61 5.09
C VAL A 314 -12.96 2.58 4.59
N HIS A 315 -13.42 1.55 3.86
CA HIS A 315 -12.56 0.55 3.27
C HIS A 315 -11.56 1.13 2.25
N ALA A 316 -12.02 1.99 1.36
CA ALA A 316 -11.17 2.63 0.38
C ALA A 316 -10.12 3.54 1.04
N LEU A 317 -10.56 4.37 2.00
CA LEU A 317 -9.69 5.24 2.78
C LEU A 317 -8.60 4.44 3.51
N ALA A 318 -8.96 3.36 4.19
CA ALA A 318 -7.99 2.51 4.89
C ALA A 318 -6.90 1.98 3.94
N ARG A 319 -7.25 1.64 2.69
CA ARG A 319 -6.30 1.11 1.69
C ARG A 319 -5.40 2.20 1.13
N LEU A 320 -5.94 3.38 0.84
CA LEU A 320 -5.14 4.55 0.47
C LEU A 320 -4.18 4.94 1.60
N THR A 321 -4.59 4.86 2.86
CA THR A 321 -3.70 5.08 4.00
C THR A 321 -2.57 4.04 4.05
N LYS A 322 -2.85 2.76 3.76
CA LYS A 322 -1.81 1.72 3.67
C LYS A 322 -0.81 2.03 2.55
N GLN A 323 -1.27 2.47 1.38
CA GLN A 323 -0.40 2.90 0.28
C GLN A 323 0.47 4.09 0.68
N ALA A 324 -0.12 5.13 1.28
CA ALA A 324 0.61 6.31 1.73
C ALA A 324 1.67 5.95 2.78
N ALA A 325 1.34 5.08 3.73
CA ALA A 325 2.28 4.59 4.74
C ALA A 325 3.44 3.79 4.13
N LEU A 326 3.18 2.96 3.12
CA LEU A 326 4.22 2.22 2.40
C LEU A 326 5.16 3.17 1.66
N ILE A 327 4.60 4.13 0.91
CA ILE A 327 5.38 5.16 0.20
C ILE A 327 6.24 5.94 1.19
N GLN A 328 5.67 6.38 2.31
CA GLN A 328 6.40 7.11 3.35
C GLN A 328 7.50 6.25 3.99
N ALA A 329 7.23 4.98 4.28
CA ALA A 329 8.19 4.09 4.91
C ALA A 329 9.43 3.86 4.03
N ILE A 330 9.25 3.82 2.71
CA ILE A 330 10.32 3.55 1.75
C ILE A 330 11.03 4.83 1.31
N THR A 331 10.28 5.90 1.04
CA THR A 331 10.81 7.12 0.43
C THR A 331 11.08 8.24 1.44
N GLY A 332 10.56 8.12 2.67
CA GLY A 332 10.54 9.21 3.66
C GLY A 332 9.52 10.31 3.39
N VAL A 333 8.84 10.30 2.23
CA VAL A 333 7.91 11.35 1.83
C VAL A 333 6.49 11.05 2.33
N ASP A 334 5.93 11.98 3.10
CA ASP A 334 4.52 11.92 3.52
C ASP A 334 3.60 12.30 2.36
N ILE A 335 3.33 11.33 1.47
CA ILE A 335 2.43 11.53 0.33
C ILE A 335 0.98 11.75 0.76
N ALA A 336 0.60 11.49 2.03
CA ALA A 336 -0.75 11.79 2.51
C ALA A 336 -1.05 13.31 2.51
N GLN A 337 0.00 14.14 2.47
CA GLN A 337 -0.09 15.58 2.30
C GLN A 337 -0.39 16.01 0.85
N TYR A 338 -0.31 15.08 -0.12
CA TYR A 338 -0.64 15.40 -1.50
C TYR A 338 -2.08 15.90 -1.61
N SER A 339 -2.27 17.01 -2.32
CA SER A 339 -3.58 17.59 -2.53
C SER A 339 -3.88 17.88 -4.00
N ALA A 340 -4.95 17.27 -4.50
CA ALA A 340 -5.40 17.49 -5.87
C ALA A 340 -6.15 18.82 -5.99
N GLU A 341 -5.68 19.68 -6.92
CA GLU A 341 -6.16 21.05 -7.13
C GLU A 341 -6.15 21.89 -5.83
N GLY A 342 -5.30 21.51 -4.88
CA GLY A 342 -5.21 22.16 -3.57
C GLY A 342 -6.49 22.06 -2.74
N GLU A 343 -7.40 21.12 -2.98
CA GLU A 343 -8.68 21.00 -2.24
C GLU A 343 -8.90 19.62 -1.62
N ARG A 344 -8.51 18.55 -2.32
CA ARG A 344 -8.82 17.16 -1.92
C ARG A 344 -7.55 16.47 -1.46
N SER A 345 -7.59 15.81 -0.31
CA SER A 345 -6.50 15.01 0.25
C SER A 345 -7.06 13.96 1.21
N ILE A 346 -6.23 12.99 1.58
CA ILE A 346 -6.57 12.01 2.63
C ILE A 346 -6.33 12.60 4.03
N ALA A 347 -5.32 13.45 4.19
CA ALA A 347 -5.01 14.10 5.47
C ALA A 347 -6.03 15.17 5.90
N GLY A 348 -6.92 15.60 4.99
CA GLY A 348 -7.77 16.78 5.19
C GLY A 348 -6.97 18.08 5.17
N LYS A 349 -7.66 19.21 5.12
CA LYS A 349 -7.08 20.52 5.46
C LYS A 349 -7.47 20.84 6.89
N PHE A 350 -6.50 21.11 7.75
CA PHE A 350 -6.73 21.73 9.05
C PHE A 350 -6.71 23.25 8.92
#